data_AF-A0A438E0N8-F1
#
_entry.id   AF-A0A438E0N8-F1
#
_cell.length_a   1.000
_cell.length_b   1.000
_cell.length_c   1.000
_cell.angle_alpha   90.00
_cell.angle_beta   90.00
_cell.angle_gamma   90.00
#
_symmetry.space_group_name_H-M   'P 1'
#
loop_
_entity.id
_entity.type
_entity.pdbx_description
1 polymer ?
#
loop_
_entity_poly.entity_id
_entity_poly.type
_entity_poly.pdbx_seq_one_letter_code
_entity_poly.pdbx_strand_id
1 'polypeptide(L)'
;MHIGSWEGRIDFTVAPMDDFEMVLGMDFLQKVKVVPLPLLRSMAILEEEKPYMILTVIEERDDGLGRPMPKEIEEVLDEVKDMILPELPKRLPLRREKDHKIV
;
A
#
# COMPACT_ATOMS: atom_id res chain seq x y z
N MET A 1 -16.82 8.54 -4.84
CA MET A 1 -16.29 7.18 -5.08
C MET A 1 -16.08 6.54 -3.72
N HIS A 2 -16.45 5.27 -3.58
CA HIS A 2 -16.32 4.52 -2.34
C HIS A 2 -15.40 3.32 -2.57
N ILE A 3 -14.35 3.16 -1.75
CA ILE A 3 -13.37 2.07 -1.83
C ILE A 3 -13.17 1.49 -0.42
N GLY A 4 -13.66 0.27 -0.19
CA GLY A 4 -13.60 -0.32 1.15
C GLY A 4 -14.36 0.52 2.18
N SER A 5 -13.65 1.13 3.14
CA SER A 5 -14.24 2.06 4.13
C SER A 5 -13.91 3.54 3.84
N TRP A 6 -13.25 3.82 2.73
CA TRP A 6 -12.89 5.17 2.31
C TRP A 6 -13.91 5.74 1.33
N GLU A 7 -14.29 7.00 1.53
CA GLU A 7 -15.15 7.75 0.63
C GLU A 7 -14.46 9.06 0.22
N GLY A 8 -14.43 9.34 -1.08
CA GLY A 8 -13.84 10.59 -1.57
C GLY A 8 -14.42 11.06 -2.89
N ARG A 9 -14.32 12.37 -3.12
CA ARG A 9 -14.71 13.01 -4.38
C ARG A 9 -13.46 13.25 -5.21
N ILE A 10 -13.35 12.55 -6.33
CA ILE A 10 -12.23 12.67 -7.26
C ILE A 10 -12.73 12.56 -8.69
N ASP A 11 -12.14 13.35 -9.56
CA ASP A 11 -12.30 13.23 -11.00
C ASP A 11 -11.32 12.16 -11.52
N PHE A 12 -11.82 11.17 -12.24
CA PHE A 12 -11.04 10.10 -12.86
C PHE A 12 -11.56 9.82 -14.27
N THR A 13 -10.71 9.23 -15.10
CA THR A 13 -11.08 8.81 -16.46
C THR A 13 -11.47 7.34 -16.45
N VAL A 14 -12.60 7.00 -17.08
CA VAL A 14 -13.07 5.62 -17.23
C VAL A 14 -12.79 5.18 -18.67
N ALA A 15 -12.13 4.03 -18.81
CA ALA A 15 -11.99 3.35 -20.08
C ALA A 15 -12.63 1.96 -19.98
N PRO A 16 -13.48 1.55 -20.94
CA PRO A 16 -14.05 0.21 -20.95
C PRO A 16 -12.93 -0.82 -21.17
N MET A 17 -12.85 -1.82 -20.31
CA MET A 17 -11.97 -2.98 -20.44
C MET A 17 -12.78 -4.26 -20.23
N ASP A 18 -12.40 -5.32 -20.92
CA ASP A 18 -13.14 -6.60 -20.89
C ASP A 18 -12.86 -7.42 -19.62
N ASP A 19 -11.66 -7.29 -19.05
CA ASP A 19 -11.16 -8.12 -17.94
C ASP A 19 -11.41 -7.54 -16.54
N PHE A 20 -11.69 -6.24 -16.43
CA PHE A 20 -11.78 -5.53 -15.15
C PHE A 20 -12.86 -4.45 -15.20
N GLU A 21 -13.69 -4.38 -14.17
CA GLU A 21 -14.73 -3.35 -14.06
C GLU A 21 -14.14 -1.93 -14.01
N MET A 22 -12.98 -1.78 -13.36
CA MET A 22 -12.29 -0.50 -13.22
C MET A 22 -10.79 -0.70 -12.91
N VAL A 23 -9.92 0.07 -13.58
CA VAL A 23 -8.49 0.14 -13.23
C VAL A 23 -8.17 1.54 -12.73
N LEU A 24 -7.46 1.58 -11.61
CA LEU A 24 -6.97 2.80 -10.99
C LEU A 24 -5.51 3.03 -11.37
N GLY A 25 -5.23 4.14 -12.05
CA GLY A 25 -3.87 4.54 -12.42
C GLY A 25 -3.01 4.98 -11.24
N MET A 26 -1.70 5.01 -11.43
CA MET A 26 -0.75 5.46 -10.41
C MET A 26 -0.93 6.92 -10.00
N ASP A 27 -1.39 7.76 -10.92
CA ASP A 27 -1.79 9.15 -10.73
C ASP A 27 -2.94 9.29 -9.72
N PHE A 28 -3.95 8.41 -9.80
CA PHE A 28 -4.98 8.31 -8.76
C PHE A 28 -4.36 7.91 -7.42
N LEU A 29 -3.57 6.83 -7.39
CA LEU A 29 -2.96 6.31 -6.17
C LEU A 29 -2.10 7.37 -5.46
N GLN A 30 -1.36 8.19 -6.22
CA GLN A 30 -0.59 9.30 -5.68
C GLN A 30 -1.47 10.41 -5.13
N LYS A 31 -2.54 10.78 -5.85
CA LYS A 31 -3.46 11.86 -5.44
C LYS A 31 -4.17 11.55 -4.12
N VAL A 32 -4.54 10.28 -3.90
CA VAL A 32 -5.14 9.81 -2.64
C VAL A 32 -4.13 9.23 -1.65
N LYS A 33 -2.82 9.32 -1.93
CA LYS A 33 -1.74 8.81 -1.06
C LYS A 33 -1.95 7.33 -0.67
N VAL A 34 -2.23 6.48 -1.65
CA VAL A 34 -2.35 5.04 -1.46
C VAL A 34 -0.96 4.43 -1.31
N VAL A 35 -0.79 3.61 -0.27
CA VAL A 35 0.37 2.76 -0.06
C VAL A 35 -0.07 1.30 -0.18
N PRO A 36 0.41 0.55 -1.19
CA PRO A 36 0.17 -0.88 -1.25
C PRO A 36 0.93 -1.57 -0.11
N LEU A 37 0.28 -2.53 0.53
CA LEU A 37 0.84 -3.37 1.60
C LEU A 37 0.70 -4.84 1.19
N PRO A 38 1.52 -5.34 0.24
CA PRO A 38 1.36 -6.68 -0.32
C PRO A 38 1.38 -7.79 0.74
N LEU A 39 2.21 -7.61 1.77
CA LEU A 39 2.35 -8.52 2.91
C LEU A 39 1.04 -8.76 3.66
N LEU A 40 0.20 -7.73 3.73
CA LEU A 40 -1.08 -7.77 4.43
C LEU A 40 -2.25 -8.05 3.48
N ARG A 41 -1.97 -8.30 2.19
CA ARG A 41 -2.97 -8.37 1.11
C ARG A 41 -3.94 -7.19 1.24
N SER A 42 -3.38 -6.00 1.43
CA SER A 42 -4.14 -4.79 1.67
C SER A 42 -3.44 -3.58 1.06
N MET A 43 -4.14 -2.46 1.08
CA MET A 43 -3.61 -1.15 0.78
C MET A 43 -4.11 -0.15 1.82
N ALA A 44 -3.35 0.90 2.06
CA ALA A 44 -3.71 1.97 2.98
C ALA A 44 -3.86 3.30 2.22
N ILE A 45 -4.97 3.99 2.41
CA ILE A 45 -5.14 5.38 1.99
C ILE A 45 -4.70 6.27 3.15
N LEU A 46 -3.65 7.07 2.95
CA LEU A 46 -3.09 7.93 4.00
C LEU A 46 -3.77 9.30 4.02
N GLU A 47 -4.76 9.48 4.89
CA GLU A 47 -5.28 10.80 5.25
C GLU A 47 -4.58 11.37 6.48
N GLU A 48 -4.67 12.70 6.65
CA GLU A 48 -3.93 13.42 7.71
C GLU A 48 -4.35 12.99 9.12
N GLU A 49 -5.63 12.66 9.33
CA GLU A 49 -6.15 12.30 10.64
C GLU A 49 -6.05 10.80 10.91
N LYS A 50 -6.39 9.96 9.91
CA LYS A 50 -6.39 8.50 10.07
C LYS A 50 -6.18 7.78 8.74
N PRO A 51 -5.35 6.72 8.68
CA PRO A 51 -5.27 5.88 7.50
C PRO A 51 -6.49 4.96 7.37
N TYR A 52 -6.95 4.76 6.14
CA TYR A 52 -8.00 3.79 5.80
C TYR A 52 -7.37 2.53 5.23
N MET A 53 -7.51 1.41 5.93
CA MET A 53 -7.03 0.12 5.46
C MET A 53 -8.09 -0.56 4.61
N ILE A 54 -7.70 -1.00 3.42
CA ILE A 54 -8.56 -1.62 2.43
C ILE A 54 -7.98 -2.99 2.12
N LEU A 55 -8.76 -4.05 2.37
CA LEU A 55 -8.39 -5.42 2.00
C LEU A 55 -8.42 -5.56 0.49
N THR A 56 -7.34 -6.06 -0.10
CA THR A 56 -7.30 -6.37 -1.52
C THR A 56 -7.69 -7.83 -1.70
N VAL A 57 -8.84 -8.07 -2.33
CA VAL A 57 -9.17 -9.41 -2.82
C VAL A 57 -8.36 -9.61 -4.08
N ILE A 58 -7.27 -10.37 -3.96
CA ILE A 58 -6.58 -10.88 -5.14
C ILE A 58 -7.46 -12.05 -5.57
N GLU A 59 -8.29 -11.87 -6.60
CA GLU A 59 -8.84 -13.02 -7.29
C GLU A 59 -7.65 -13.76 -7.89
N GLU A 60 -7.25 -14.84 -7.23
CA GLU A 60 -6.26 -15.77 -7.75
C GLU A 60 -6.89 -16.33 -9.03
N ARG A 61 -6.57 -15.75 -10.20
CA ARG A 61 -6.63 -16.53 -11.43
C ARG A 61 -5.69 -17.70 -11.13
N ASP A 62 -6.26 -18.88 -10.99
CA ASP A 62 -5.53 -20.12 -10.74
C ASP A 62 -4.59 -20.36 -11.93
N ASP A 63 -3.44 -19.70 -11.90
CA ASP A 63 -2.29 -19.95 -12.76
C ASP A 63 -1.33 -20.94 -12.11
N GLY A 64 -1.72 -21.53 -10.96
CA GLY A 64 -0.89 -22.43 -10.17
C GLY A 64 0.33 -21.76 -9.54
N LEU A 65 0.45 -20.42 -9.60
CA LEU A 65 1.57 -19.66 -9.03
C LEU A 65 1.18 -18.96 -7.73
N GLY A 66 0.31 -19.60 -6.92
CA GLY A 66 0.18 -19.34 -5.48
C GLY A 66 1.50 -19.60 -4.77
N ARG A 67 2.51 -18.78 -5.06
CA ARG A 67 3.84 -18.90 -4.53
C ARG A 67 3.71 -18.54 -3.05
N PRO A 68 4.02 -19.46 -2.14
CA PRO A 68 4.15 -19.10 -0.74
C PRO A 68 5.17 -17.97 -0.63
N MET A 69 4.99 -17.12 0.37
CA MET A 69 5.89 -16.01 0.65
C MET A 69 7.35 -16.49 0.52
N PRO A 70 8.19 -15.83 -0.31
CA PRO A 70 9.60 -16.16 -0.39
C PRO A 70 10.23 -16.19 1.00
N LYS A 71 11.07 -17.20 1.26
CA LYS A 71 11.65 -17.45 2.60
C LYS A 71 12.48 -16.25 3.09
N GLU A 72 13.09 -15.53 2.16
CA GLU A 72 13.85 -14.31 2.44
C GLU A 72 12.96 -13.19 3.00
N ILE A 73 11.69 -13.14 2.57
CA ILE A 73 10.70 -12.19 3.10
C ILE A 73 10.19 -12.68 4.46
N GLU A 74 9.99 -13.97 4.64
CA GLU A 74 9.58 -14.58 5.92
C GLU A 74 10.64 -14.38 7.02
N GLU A 75 11.92 -14.54 6.70
CA GLU A 75 13.05 -14.32 7.62
C GLU A 75 13.17 -12.86 8.06
N VAL A 76 13.08 -11.93 7.10
CA VAL A 76 13.06 -10.48 7.40
C VAL A 76 11.86 -10.11 8.25
N LEU A 77 10.71 -10.79 8.09
CA LEU A 77 9.53 -10.56 8.93
C LEU A 77 9.70 -11.09 10.34
N ASP A 78 10.32 -12.25 10.53
CA ASP A 78 10.62 -12.78 11.86
C ASP A 78 11.63 -11.89 12.60
N GLU A 79 12.64 -11.38 11.89
CA GLU A 79 13.60 -10.41 12.42
C GLU A 79 12.94 -9.07 12.82
N VAL A 80 11.95 -8.61 12.05
CA VAL A 80 11.23 -7.36 12.32
C VAL A 80 10.06 -7.52 13.30
N LYS A 81 9.66 -8.76 13.63
CA LYS A 81 8.55 -9.05 14.55
C LYS A 81 8.79 -8.49 15.97
N ASP A 82 10.03 -8.54 16.43
CA ASP A 82 10.45 -7.94 17.70
C ASP A 82 10.70 -6.41 17.61
N MET A 83 10.75 -5.87 16.38
CA MET A 83 10.72 -4.44 16.09
C MET A 83 9.30 -3.91 15.85
N ILE A 84 8.26 -4.76 15.82
CA ILE A 84 6.87 -4.31 15.86
C ILE A 84 6.66 -3.73 17.26
N LEU A 85 7.00 -2.44 17.39
CA LEU A 85 6.68 -1.68 18.57
C LEU A 85 5.17 -1.84 18.81
N PRO A 86 4.73 -2.24 20.01
CA PRO A 86 3.30 -2.33 20.33
C PRO A 86 2.58 -0.98 20.17
N GLU A 87 3.32 0.12 20.02
CA GLU A 87 2.83 1.43 19.61
C GLU A 87 3.73 2.06 18.53
N LEU A 88 3.13 2.66 17.50
CA LEU A 88 3.85 3.42 16.48
C LEU A 88 4.66 4.57 17.12
N PRO A 89 5.95 4.75 16.79
CA PRO A 89 6.74 5.84 17.34
C PRO A 89 6.12 7.18 16.90
N LYS A 90 5.77 8.02 17.88
CA LYS A 90 5.11 9.34 17.67
C LYS A 90 5.95 10.33 16.85
N ARG A 91 7.21 9.99 16.56
CA ARG A 91 8.13 10.78 15.75
C ARG A 91 8.86 9.85 14.80
N LEU A 92 8.75 10.17 13.51
CA LEU A 92 9.54 9.52 12.48
C LEU A 92 11.03 9.79 12.76
N PRO A 93 11.93 8.82 12.53
CA PRO A 93 13.36 9.07 12.64
C PRO A 93 13.71 10.26 11.75
N LEU A 94 14.43 11.24 12.33
CA LEU A 94 14.86 12.43 11.61
C LEU A 94 15.59 11.98 10.34
N ARG A 95 15.09 12.38 9.17
CA ARG A 95 15.75 12.08 7.89
C ARG A 95 17.21 12.51 8.04
N ARG A 96 18.16 11.60 7.78
CA ARG A 96 19.56 12.00 7.70
C ARG A 96 19.64 13.12 6.66
N GLU A 97 19.98 14.31 7.11
CA GLU A 97 20.30 15.44 6.24
C GLU A 97 21.50 14.98 5.42
N LYS A 98 21.23 14.60 4.17
CA LYS A 98 22.29 14.23 3.24
C LYS A 98 22.82 15.56 2.73
N ASP A 99 23.88 16.04 3.36
CA ASP A 99 24.68 17.19 2.91
C ASP A 99 25.15 16.93 1.47
N HIS A 100 24.39 17.39 0.49
CA HIS A 100 24.86 17.46 -0.87
C HIS A 100 25.64 18.77 -1.00
N LYS A 101 26.96 18.68 -0.90
CA LYS A 101 27.82 19.74 -1.42
C LYS A 101 27.64 19.73 -2.94
N ILE A 102 26.81 20.64 -3.44
CA ILE A 102 26.84 21.04 -4.84
C ILE A 102 28.11 21.88 -4.97
N VAL A 103 29.10 21.33 -5.67
CA VAL A 103 30.27 22.07 -6.15
C VAL A 103 30.20 22.08 -7.66
#